data_AF-A0A4Y2NQ52-F1
#
_entry.id   AF-A0A4Y2NQ52-F1
#
_cell.length_a   1.000
_cell.length_b   1.000
_cell.length_c   1.000
_cell.angle_alpha   90.00
_cell.angle_beta   90.00
_cell.angle_gamma   90.00
#
_symmetry.space_group_name_H-M   'P 1'
#
loop_
_entity.id
_entity.type
_entity.pdbx_description
1 polymer ?
#
loop_
_entity_poly.entity_id
_entity_poly.type
_entity_poly.pdbx_seq_one_letter_code
_entity_poly.pdbx_strand_id
1 'polypeptide(L)'
;MENSERGTSTEFGLKILQKLYPKIAPRAAQIQPHQTLLEDEKFSQQEIDDILKNIPNGKTPGYDGIDNIIVKYGFREGKSADDALLHVTSLLEQARRQEKHNVLISLDISGAFDSLQYSSIRDRFASLSLFSNISETLLDTLRNRKVAMQTSEGPVLWEQTRG
;
A
#
# COMPACT_ATOMS: atom_id res chain seq x y z
N MET A 1 35.60 22.02 9.63
CA MET A 1 35.04 20.66 9.80
C MET A 1 33.58 20.85 10.13
N GLU A 2 32.72 20.64 9.14
CA GLU A 2 31.28 20.87 9.20
C GLU A 2 30.62 19.54 9.59
N ASN A 3 30.02 19.48 10.79
CA ASN A 3 29.38 18.28 11.29
C ASN A 3 28.01 18.13 10.61
N SER A 4 27.90 17.16 9.71
CA SER A 4 26.66 16.76 9.05
C SER A 4 25.73 16.08 10.07
N GLU A 5 24.72 16.82 10.54
CA GLU A 5 23.60 16.27 11.31
C GLU A 5 22.75 15.38 10.40
N ARG A 6 23.05 14.08 10.36
CA ARG A 6 22.15 13.08 9.76
C ARG A 6 20.95 12.89 10.69
N GLY A 7 19.95 13.75 10.55
CA GLY A 7 18.65 13.53 11.17
C GLY A 7 17.97 12.28 10.60
N THR A 8 17.26 11.56 11.45
CA THR A 8 16.42 10.42 11.07
C THR A 8 15.21 10.89 10.24
N SER A 9 14.63 10.01 9.43
CA SER A 9 13.43 10.33 8.62
C SER A 9 12.27 10.84 9.50
N THR A 10 12.19 10.38 10.74
CA THR A 10 11.21 10.82 11.74
C THR A 10 11.41 12.28 12.13
N GLU A 11 12.65 12.72 12.34
CA GLU A 11 12.98 14.10 12.69
C GLU A 11 12.74 15.05 11.53
N PHE A 12 13.02 14.60 10.30
CA PHE A 12 12.69 15.35 9.09
C PHE A 12 11.18 15.51 8.93
N GLY A 13 10.41 14.44 9.14
CA GLY A 13 8.95 14.46 9.14
C GLY A 13 8.38 15.42 10.20
N LEU A 14 8.90 15.38 11.43
CA LEU A 14 8.50 16.29 12.51
C LEU A 14 8.79 17.75 12.18
N LYS A 15 9.94 18.05 11.57
CA LYS A 15 10.28 19.42 11.12
C LYS A 15 9.31 19.93 10.06
N ILE A 16 8.87 19.08 9.13
CA ILE A 16 7.85 19.44 8.13
C ILE A 16 6.52 19.75 8.82
N LEU A 17 6.07 18.88 9.72
CA LEU A 17 4.79 19.05 10.42
C LEU A 17 4.75 20.32 11.28
N GLN A 18 5.83 20.63 12.00
CA GLN A 18 5.94 21.87 12.79
C GLN A 18 5.92 23.12 11.93
N LYS A 19 6.49 23.06 10.71
CA LYS A 19 6.50 24.17 9.76
C LYS A 19 5.13 24.39 9.12
N LEU A 20 4.38 23.33 8.88
CA LEU A 20 3.04 23.39 8.27
C LEU A 20 1.94 23.75 9.28
N TYR A 21 2.10 23.36 10.55
CA TYR A 21 1.10 23.58 11.60
C TYR A 21 1.73 24.25 12.85
N PRO A 22 2.11 25.54 12.78
CA PRO A 22 2.89 26.22 13.81
C PRO A 22 2.14 26.50 15.12
N LYS A 23 0.83 26.25 15.19
CA LYS A 23 -0.01 26.54 16.37
C LYS A 23 -0.85 25.34 16.78
N ILE A 24 -0.21 24.37 17.43
CA ILE A 24 -0.88 23.52 18.41
C ILE A 24 -0.12 23.70 19.71
N ALA A 25 -0.56 24.64 20.53
CA ALA A 25 -0.20 24.61 21.94
C ALA A 25 -0.77 23.29 22.51
N PRO A 26 -0.05 22.56 23.36
CA PRO A 26 -0.58 21.35 23.98
C PRO A 26 -1.71 21.77 24.92
N ARG A 27 -2.93 21.81 24.41
CA ARG A 27 -4.12 21.94 25.24
C ARG A 27 -4.33 20.57 25.83
N ALA A 28 -3.85 20.37 27.06
CA ALA A 28 -4.32 19.33 27.95
C ALA A 28 -5.82 19.60 28.23
N ALA A 29 -6.66 19.34 27.23
CA ALA A 29 -8.09 19.24 27.42
C ALA A 29 -8.31 17.89 28.10
N GLN A 30 -8.67 17.96 29.37
CA GLN A 30 -9.18 16.86 30.17
C GLN A 30 -10.28 16.14 29.38
N ILE A 31 -9.97 14.98 28.82
CA ILE A 31 -10.98 14.03 28.36
C ILE A 31 -11.28 13.16 29.58
N GLN A 32 -12.46 13.36 30.17
CA GLN A 32 -12.99 12.40 31.15
C GLN A 32 -13.34 11.10 30.40
N PRO A 33 -12.86 9.93 30.85
CA PRO A 33 -13.17 8.67 30.20
C PRO A 33 -14.58 8.23 30.61
N HIS A 34 -15.57 8.63 29.83
CA HIS A 34 -16.88 8.00 29.84
C HIS A 34 -17.17 7.48 28.44
N GLN A 35 -16.84 6.22 28.20
CA GLN A 35 -17.80 5.14 27.97
C GLN A 35 -17.04 3.85 27.62
N THR A 36 -17.55 2.76 28.18
CA THR A 36 -17.08 1.39 28.03
C THR A 36 -16.90 1.05 26.54
N LEU A 37 -15.66 0.74 26.13
CA LEU A 37 -15.34 0.22 24.81
C LEU A 37 -16.00 -1.15 24.66
N LEU A 38 -17.20 -1.20 24.08
CA LEU A 38 -17.57 -2.35 23.28
C LEU A 38 -16.57 -2.31 22.12
N GLU A 39 -15.71 -3.32 22.00
CA GLU A 39 -14.82 -3.43 20.85
C GLU A 39 -15.69 -3.36 19.59
N ASP A 40 -15.49 -2.32 18.78
CA ASP A 40 -16.17 -2.20 17.50
C ASP A 40 -15.95 -3.51 16.74
N GLU A 41 -17.04 -4.12 16.31
CA GLU A 41 -17.01 -5.35 15.55
C GLU A 41 -16.15 -5.11 14.30
N LYS A 42 -15.09 -5.91 14.14
CA LYS A 42 -14.21 -5.79 12.98
C LYS A 42 -15.02 -6.11 11.73
N PHE A 43 -14.93 -5.24 10.72
CA PHE A 43 -15.57 -5.45 9.43
C PHE A 43 -15.31 -6.86 8.90
N SER A 44 -16.36 -7.49 8.38
CA SER A 44 -16.24 -8.80 7.73
C SER A 44 -15.54 -8.66 6.37
N GLN A 45 -14.86 -9.72 5.91
CA GLN A 45 -14.24 -9.70 4.58
C GLN A 45 -15.27 -9.53 3.45
N GLN A 46 -16.48 -10.03 3.65
CA GLN A 46 -17.57 -9.87 2.69
C GLN A 46 -17.99 -8.40 2.57
N GLU A 47 -18.11 -7.68 3.70
CA GLU A 47 -18.37 -6.23 3.68
C GLU A 47 -17.24 -5.47 3.01
N ILE A 48 -15.98 -5.81 3.30
CA ILE A 48 -14.83 -5.14 2.68
C ILE A 48 -14.85 -5.34 1.16
N ASP A 49 -15.10 -6.56 0.69
CA ASP A 49 -15.17 -6.87 -0.74
C ASP A 49 -16.36 -6.18 -1.43
N ASP A 50 -17.52 -6.13 -0.77
CA ASP A 50 -18.71 -5.47 -1.30
C ASP A 50 -18.56 -3.94 -1.30
N ILE A 51 -17.88 -3.36 -0.29
CA ILE A 51 -17.50 -1.95 -0.27
C ILE A 51 -16.54 -1.68 -1.42
N LEU A 52 -15.47 -2.46 -1.59
CA LEU A 52 -14.49 -2.25 -2.66
C LEU A 52 -15.11 -2.34 -4.06
N LYS A 53 -16.06 -3.25 -4.28
CA LYS A 53 -16.79 -3.39 -5.55
C LYS A 53 -17.76 -2.24 -5.80
N ASN A 54 -18.39 -1.71 -4.76
CA ASN A 54 -19.44 -0.69 -4.87
C ASN A 54 -18.98 0.72 -4.51
N ILE A 55 -17.67 0.95 -4.31
CA ILE A 55 -17.16 2.31 -4.08
C ILE A 55 -17.54 3.18 -5.29
N PRO A 56 -18.34 4.24 -5.08
CA PRO A 56 -18.80 5.10 -6.16
C PRO A 56 -17.61 5.82 -6.81
N ASN A 57 -17.49 5.65 -8.11
CA ASN A 57 -16.46 6.30 -8.91
C ASN A 57 -16.76 7.81 -9.00
N GLY A 58 -15.74 8.65 -8.80
CA GLY A 58 -15.87 10.11 -8.88
C GLY A 58 -16.21 10.82 -7.57
N LYS A 59 -16.14 10.13 -6.41
CA LYS A 59 -16.12 10.85 -5.12
C LYS A 59 -14.80 11.58 -4.93
N THR A 60 -14.89 12.76 -4.33
CA THR A 60 -13.74 13.58 -3.95
C THR A 60 -12.82 12.81 -3.00
N PRO A 61 -11.48 12.92 -3.13
CA PRO A 61 -10.54 12.28 -2.21
C PRO A 61 -10.82 12.62 -0.74
N GLY A 62 -10.49 11.69 0.16
CA GLY A 62 -10.56 11.92 1.60
C GLY A 62 -9.60 13.04 2.06
N TYR A 63 -9.68 13.40 3.35
CA TYR A 63 -8.78 14.41 3.94
C TYR A 63 -7.29 14.02 3.87
N ASP A 64 -7.01 12.72 3.78
CA ASP A 64 -5.71 12.11 3.54
C ASP A 64 -5.22 12.23 2.08
N GLY A 65 -6.05 12.75 1.17
CA GLY A 65 -5.73 12.91 -0.25
C GLY A 65 -5.66 11.59 -1.02
N ILE A 66 -6.07 10.48 -0.42
CA ILE A 66 -6.02 9.17 -1.06
C ILE A 66 -7.28 9.00 -1.90
N ASP A 67 -7.08 8.83 -3.20
CA ASP A 67 -8.11 8.36 -4.13
C ASP A 67 -8.00 6.85 -4.32
N ASN A 68 -9.10 6.21 -4.71
CA ASN A 68 -9.17 4.76 -4.91
C ASN A 68 -8.49 4.33 -6.24
N ILE A 69 -7.43 5.02 -6.70
CA ILE A 69 -6.85 4.90 -8.06
C ILE A 69 -5.69 3.91 -8.14
N ILE A 70 -4.95 3.71 -7.05
CA ILE A 70 -3.61 3.08 -7.05
C ILE A 70 -3.61 1.64 -7.63
N VAL A 71 -4.73 0.91 -7.60
CA VAL A 71 -4.83 -0.50 -8.04
C VAL A 71 -5.56 -0.68 -9.40
N LYS A 72 -5.79 0.40 -10.16
CA LYS A 72 -6.79 0.35 -11.27
C LYS A 72 -6.28 0.02 -12.67
N TYR A 73 -4.97 0.04 -12.95
CA TYR A 73 -4.50 0.00 -14.34
C TYR A 73 -3.52 -1.14 -14.70
N GLY A 74 -2.61 -1.53 -13.81
CA GLY A 74 -1.66 -2.61 -14.08
C GLY A 74 -2.29 -4.01 -13.98
N PHE A 75 -1.91 -4.93 -14.87
CA PHE A 75 -2.34 -6.35 -14.86
C PHE A 75 -3.87 -6.56 -14.83
N ARG A 76 -4.63 -5.66 -15.47
CA ARG A 76 -6.10 -5.74 -15.56
C ARG A 76 -6.55 -5.74 -17.01
N GLU A 77 -7.52 -6.59 -17.32
CA GLU A 77 -8.15 -6.63 -18.64
C GLU A 77 -8.83 -5.29 -18.96
N GLY A 78 -8.65 -4.81 -20.19
CA GLY A 78 -9.23 -3.55 -20.65
C GLY A 78 -8.62 -2.29 -20.04
N LYS A 79 -7.41 -2.38 -19.48
CA LYS A 79 -6.64 -1.24 -18.96
C LYS A 79 -5.23 -1.22 -19.54
N SER A 80 -4.75 -0.03 -19.86
CA SER A 80 -3.43 0.22 -20.44
C SER A 80 -2.65 1.29 -19.68
N ALA A 81 -1.36 1.41 -20.00
CA ALA A 81 -0.52 2.50 -19.52
C ALA A 81 -1.04 3.87 -20.00
N ASP A 82 -1.57 3.94 -21.23
CA ASP A 82 -2.16 5.16 -21.79
C ASP A 82 -3.40 5.58 -21.01
N ASP A 83 -4.24 4.64 -20.60
CA ASP A 83 -5.41 4.93 -19.75
C ASP A 83 -4.99 5.52 -18.40
N ALA A 84 -3.89 5.03 -17.84
CA ALA A 84 -3.35 5.54 -16.58
C ALA A 84 -2.81 6.97 -16.75
N LEU A 85 -2.04 7.20 -17.81
CA LEU A 85 -1.47 8.52 -18.12
C LEU A 85 -2.56 9.56 -18.42
N LEU A 86 -3.56 9.17 -19.21
CA LEU A 86 -4.71 10.03 -19.53
C LEU A 86 -5.47 10.42 -18.27
N HIS A 87 -5.66 9.47 -17.34
CA HIS A 87 -6.32 9.76 -16.08
C HIS A 87 -5.52 10.72 -15.20
N VAL A 88 -4.22 10.50 -15.00
CA VAL A 88 -3.36 11.40 -14.23
C VAL A 88 -3.36 12.80 -14.85
N THR A 89 -3.26 12.90 -16.17
CA THR A 89 -3.29 14.19 -16.89
C THR A 89 -4.62 14.90 -16.67
N SER A 90 -5.74 14.18 -16.71
CA SER A 90 -7.08 14.73 -16.42
C SER A 90 -7.17 15.31 -15.00
N LEU A 91 -6.63 14.62 -13.99
CA LEU A 91 -6.62 15.10 -12.61
C LEU A 91 -5.78 16.39 -12.46
N LEU A 92 -4.62 16.44 -13.10
CA LEU A 92 -3.75 17.62 -13.09
C LEU A 92 -4.45 18.82 -13.74
N GLU A 93 -5.08 18.62 -14.91
CA GLU A 93 -5.84 19.66 -15.60
C GLU A 93 -7.06 20.13 -14.80
N GLN A 94 -7.78 19.22 -14.15
CA GLN A 94 -8.92 19.58 -13.32
C GLN A 94 -8.49 20.45 -12.14
N ALA A 95 -7.43 20.07 -11.44
CA ALA A 95 -6.95 20.85 -10.30
C ALA A 95 -6.34 22.19 -10.73
N ARG A 96 -5.67 22.24 -11.90
CA ARG A 96 -5.23 23.51 -12.51
C ARG A 96 -6.41 24.44 -12.80
N ARG A 97 -7.51 23.94 -13.36
CA ARG A 97 -8.74 24.74 -13.61
C ARG A 97 -9.38 25.27 -12.33
N GLN A 98 -9.15 24.60 -11.20
CA GLN A 98 -9.62 25.00 -9.88
C GLN A 98 -8.61 25.88 -9.13
N GLU A 99 -7.55 26.35 -9.80
CA GLU A 99 -6.47 27.13 -9.21
C GLU A 99 -5.80 26.46 -7.99
N LYS A 100 -5.80 25.12 -7.96
CA LYS A 100 -5.18 24.32 -6.91
C LYS A 100 -3.73 24.00 -7.25
N HIS A 101 -2.92 23.86 -6.21
CA HIS A 101 -1.57 23.32 -6.32
C HIS A 101 -1.61 21.79 -6.40
N ASN A 102 -0.79 21.22 -7.30
CA ASN A 102 -0.67 19.79 -7.50
C ASN A 102 0.73 19.32 -7.13
N VAL A 103 0.82 18.13 -6.54
CA VAL A 103 2.07 17.41 -6.31
C VAL A 103 1.90 16.01 -6.87
N LEU A 104 2.79 15.59 -7.75
CA LEU A 104 2.87 14.21 -8.22
C LEU A 104 4.02 13.52 -7.50
N ILE A 105 3.71 12.45 -6.79
CA ILE A 105 4.70 11.59 -6.12
C ILE A 105 4.79 10.30 -6.92
N SER A 106 5.96 10.05 -7.50
CA SER A 106 6.27 8.77 -8.13
C SER A 106 6.92 7.84 -7.09
N LEU A 107 6.40 6.63 -6.99
CA LEU A 107 6.90 5.58 -6.10
C LEU A 107 7.18 4.34 -6.93
N ASP A 108 8.35 3.75 -6.74
CA ASP A 108 8.75 2.48 -7.35
C ASP A 108 9.18 1.50 -6.26
N ILE A 109 8.82 0.23 -6.43
CA ILE A 109 9.18 -0.84 -5.51
C ILE A 109 10.31 -1.64 -6.14
N SER A 110 11.51 -1.50 -5.57
CA SER A 110 12.68 -2.25 -6.03
C SER A 110 12.44 -3.76 -5.91
N GLY A 111 12.65 -4.48 -7.02
CA GLY A 111 12.46 -5.94 -7.07
C GLY A 111 11.05 -6.34 -6.64
N ALA A 112 10.01 -5.68 -7.18
CA ALA A 112 8.63 -5.87 -6.74
C ALA A 112 8.18 -7.34 -6.71
N PHE A 113 8.63 -8.18 -7.64
CA PHE A 113 8.32 -9.62 -7.64
C PHE A 113 9.29 -10.41 -6.75
N ASP A 114 10.60 -10.15 -6.85
CA ASP A 114 11.65 -10.84 -6.09
C ASP A 114 11.53 -10.64 -4.57
N SER A 115 10.97 -9.50 -4.15
CA SER A 115 10.79 -9.16 -2.74
C SER A 115 9.53 -9.76 -2.12
N LEU A 116 8.59 -10.27 -2.92
CA LEU A 116 7.32 -10.82 -2.42
C LEU A 116 7.54 -12.11 -1.64
N GLN A 117 7.11 -12.11 -0.38
CA GLN A 117 7.14 -13.29 0.48
C GLN A 117 6.01 -14.25 0.11
N TYR A 118 6.33 -15.54 -0.03
CA TYR A 118 5.33 -16.56 -0.36
C TYR A 118 4.30 -16.75 0.76
N SER A 119 4.68 -16.50 2.02
CA SER A 119 3.75 -16.47 3.15
C SER A 119 2.69 -15.39 2.97
N SER A 120 3.07 -14.17 2.59
CA SER A 120 2.12 -13.07 2.35
C SER A 120 1.19 -13.36 1.18
N ILE A 121 1.68 -14.02 0.12
CA ILE A 121 0.82 -14.47 -0.99
C ILE A 121 -0.19 -15.49 -0.48
N ARG A 122 0.26 -16.49 0.29
CA ARG A 122 -0.62 -17.52 0.87
C ARG A 122 -1.70 -16.92 1.76
N ASP A 123 -1.33 -16.00 2.65
CA ASP A 123 -2.27 -15.35 3.57
C ASP A 123 -3.32 -14.54 2.78
N ARG A 124 -2.90 -13.89 1.68
CA ARG A 124 -3.83 -13.20 0.78
C ARG A 124 -4.76 -14.18 0.06
N PHE A 125 -4.26 -15.31 -0.42
CA PHE A 125 -5.09 -16.34 -1.05
C PHE A 125 -6.10 -16.95 -0.07
N ALA A 126 -5.71 -17.16 1.19
CA ALA A 126 -6.61 -17.63 2.25
C ALA A 126 -7.73 -16.64 2.55
N SER A 127 -7.49 -15.33 2.38
CA SER A 127 -8.54 -14.31 2.52
C SER A 127 -9.48 -14.20 1.33
N LEU A 128 -9.13 -14.77 0.17
CA LEU A 128 -9.98 -14.76 -1.02
C LEU A 128 -10.90 -15.99 -0.97
N SER A 129 -12.20 -15.79 -1.17
CA SER A 129 -13.20 -16.87 -1.24
C SER A 129 -13.09 -17.68 -2.55
N LEU A 130 -11.94 -18.26 -2.83
CA LEU A 130 -11.66 -19.08 -4.00
C LEU A 130 -12.04 -20.55 -3.75
N PHE A 131 -12.37 -21.27 -4.83
CA PHE A 131 -12.51 -22.71 -4.75
C PHE A 131 -11.18 -23.37 -4.36
N SER A 132 -11.23 -24.29 -3.40
CA SER A 132 -10.04 -24.90 -2.78
C SER A 132 -9.11 -25.58 -3.79
N ASN A 133 -9.65 -26.20 -4.84
CA ASN A 133 -8.85 -26.84 -5.88
C ASN A 133 -7.99 -25.82 -6.66
N ILE A 134 -8.50 -24.61 -6.90
CA ILE A 134 -7.78 -23.55 -7.62
C ILE A 134 -6.73 -22.93 -6.69
N SER A 135 -7.08 -22.62 -5.45
CA SER A 135 -6.15 -22.02 -4.49
C SER A 135 -5.01 -22.98 -4.15
N GLU A 136 -5.27 -24.26 -3.89
CA GLU A 136 -4.22 -25.24 -3.62
C GLU A 136 -3.30 -25.43 -4.83
N THR A 137 -3.84 -25.55 -6.05
CA THR A 137 -3.01 -25.68 -7.26
C THR A 137 -2.06 -24.48 -7.43
N LEU A 138 -2.56 -23.25 -7.22
CA LEU A 138 -1.74 -22.05 -7.33
C LEU A 138 -0.71 -21.97 -6.20
N LEU A 139 -1.08 -22.30 -4.96
CA LEU A 139 -0.16 -22.29 -3.82
C LEU A 139 0.90 -23.38 -3.90
N ASP A 140 0.60 -24.53 -4.50
CA ASP A 140 1.56 -25.60 -4.74
C ASP A 140 2.72 -25.14 -5.63
N THR A 141 2.49 -24.21 -6.57
CA THR A 141 3.56 -23.61 -7.38
C THR A 141 4.58 -22.82 -6.56
N LEU A 142 4.20 -22.39 -5.35
CA LEU A 142 5.05 -21.65 -4.41
C LEU A 142 5.67 -22.54 -3.33
N ARG A 143 5.24 -23.81 -3.23
CA ARG A 143 5.77 -24.76 -2.22
C ARG A 143 7.06 -25.41 -2.72
N ASN A 144 7.91 -25.80 -1.76
CA ASN A 144 9.14 -26.57 -2.00
C ASN A 144 10.08 -25.99 -3.06
N ARG A 145 10.03 -24.66 -3.26
CA ARG A 145 10.95 -23.98 -4.17
C ARG A 145 12.33 -23.96 -3.54
N LYS A 146 13.31 -24.52 -4.24
CA LYS A 146 14.70 -24.54 -3.80
C LYS A 146 15.61 -24.07 -4.92
N VAL A 147 16.63 -23.30 -4.54
CA VAL A 147 17.68 -22.87 -5.45
C VAL A 147 18.90 -23.75 -5.21
N ALA A 148 19.34 -24.44 -6.26
CA ALA A 148 20.63 -25.14 -6.24
C ALA A 148 21.73 -24.17 -6.67
N MET A 149 22.75 -24.02 -5.84
CA MET A 149 23.89 -23.14 -6.10
C MET A 149 25.17 -23.93 -5.99
N GLN A 150 26.08 -23.72 -6.95
CA GLN A 150 27.42 -24.28 -6.86
C GLN A 150 28.31 -23.31 -6.07
N THR A 151 28.86 -23.77 -4.94
CA THR A 151 29.81 -23.00 -4.13
C THR A 151 31.19 -23.65 -4.21
N SER A 152 32.23 -22.95 -3.72
CA SER A 152 33.58 -23.50 -3.57
C SER A 152 33.65 -24.70 -2.63
N GLU A 153 32.67 -24.87 -1.73
CA GLU A 153 32.56 -25.99 -0.81
C GLU A 153 31.66 -27.13 -1.33
N GLY A 154 31.03 -26.95 -2.49
CA GLY A 154 30.13 -27.92 -3.11
C GLY A 154 28.74 -27.35 -3.42
N PRO A 155 27.81 -28.20 -3.91
CA PRO A 155 26.45 -27.80 -4.22
C PRO A 155 25.64 -27.57 -2.94
N VAL A 156 25.00 -26.41 -2.83
CA VAL A 156 24.09 -26.06 -1.74
C VAL A 156 22.67 -25.96 -2.30
N LEU A 157 21.71 -26.55 -1.58
CA LEU A 157 20.29 -26.43 -1.86
C LEU A 157 19.66 -25.49 -0.83
N TRP A 158 19.17 -24.35 -1.29
CA TRP A 158 18.61 -23.31 -0.43
C TRP A 158 17.10 -23.19 -0.61
N GLU A 159 16.35 -23.19 0.49
CA GLU A 159 14.89 -22.96 0.45
C GLU A 159 14.60 -21.52 0.03
N GLN A 160 13.76 -21.37 -0.98
CA GLN A 160 13.33 -20.07 -1.48
C GLN A 160 11.99 -19.69 -0.85
N THR A 161 11.97 -18.61 -0.07
CA THR A 161 10.78 -18.14 0.67
C THR A 161 10.14 -16.88 0.06
N ARG A 162 10.77 -16.32 -0.97
CA ARG A 162 10.35 -15.12 -1.70
C ARG A 162 10.72 -15.23 -3.18
N GLY A 163 10.18 -14.32 -3.99
CA GLY A 163 10.42 -14.25 -5.44
C GLY A 163 11.88 -14.42 -5.85
#